data_AF-A0A7S1ZZF8-F1
#
_entry.id   AF-A0A7S1ZZF8-F1
#
_cell.length_a   1.000
_cell.length_b   1.000
_cell.length_c   1.000
_cell.angle_alpha   90.00
_cell.angle_beta   90.00
_cell.angle_gamma   90.00
#
_symmetry.space_group_name_H-M   'P 1'
#
loop_
_entity.id
_entity.type
_entity.pdbx_description
1 polymer ?
#
loop_
_entity_poly.entity_id
_entity_poly.type
_entity_poly.pdbx_seq_one_letter_code
_entity_poly.pdbx_strand_id
1 'polypeptide(L)'
;GMRTGDKSHALWILCFHHVFLPYVSGKPLKLIEEQCEVSISQMIELKEEEQPACLRCFWQLCLNLMGVSHNTVKLKGKAMDEEKVVFTKALHANFVAAKTIACSLFGEYELGAHLDIKKGDKQIFKFKGGALTGMAFFFHRALSLYAMARKNKRKKGKYMARARRIHKEYTDSLEKKNPNILHYVSILNAELGALEKRKTREESVCKLYNDAIAISARGGYLPDAALAQERFADFLLNEVGNTVEAKYHIEGAIQRYTNWGAIGVVEHLHNKYQCVLVGSSKN
;
A
#
# COMPACT_ATOMS: atom_id res chain seq x y z
N GLY A 1 -7.15 -34.50 -12.85
CA GLY A 1 -7.03 -33.08 -12.50
C GLY A 1 -5.97 -32.87 -11.44
N MET A 2 -6.36 -32.72 -10.17
CA MET A 2 -5.43 -32.37 -9.07
C MET A 2 -4.36 -33.44 -8.70
N ARG A 3 -4.54 -34.70 -9.11
CA ARG A 3 -3.55 -35.77 -8.88
C ARG A 3 -2.42 -35.81 -9.91
N THR A 4 -2.59 -35.18 -11.07
CA THR A 4 -1.66 -35.25 -12.21
C THR A 4 -1.31 -33.89 -12.83
N GLY A 5 -1.98 -32.80 -12.42
CA GLY A 5 -1.71 -31.43 -12.87
C GLY A 5 -0.73 -30.69 -11.97
N ASP A 6 -0.24 -29.54 -12.45
CA ASP A 6 0.67 -28.66 -11.71
C ASP A 6 -0.06 -28.02 -10.51
N LYS A 7 0.10 -28.64 -9.34
CA LYS A 7 -0.50 -28.19 -8.07
C LYS A 7 0.03 -26.82 -7.65
N SER A 8 1.32 -26.56 -7.90
CA SER A 8 1.97 -25.32 -7.50
C SER A 8 1.34 -24.11 -8.18
N HIS A 9 1.14 -24.18 -9.50
CA HIS A 9 0.46 -23.11 -10.24
C HIS A 9 -1.01 -22.96 -9.84
N ALA A 10 -1.73 -24.05 -9.63
CA ALA A 10 -3.12 -24.00 -9.19
C ALA A 10 -3.28 -23.30 -7.82
N LEU A 11 -2.37 -23.56 -6.88
CA LEU A 11 -2.37 -22.91 -5.57
C LEU A 11 -2.01 -21.43 -5.63
N TRP A 12 -1.08 -21.04 -6.51
CA TRP A 12 -0.83 -19.63 -6.76
C TRP A 12 -2.08 -18.93 -7.31
N ILE A 13 -2.79 -19.53 -8.26
CA ILE A 13 -4.05 -19.00 -8.79
C ILE A 13 -5.10 -18.85 -7.68
N LEU A 14 -5.19 -19.81 -6.76
CA LEU A 14 -6.06 -19.73 -5.59
C LEU A 14 -5.73 -18.49 -4.73
N CYS A 15 -4.46 -18.28 -4.37
CA CYS A 15 -4.02 -17.08 -3.65
C CYS A 15 -4.39 -15.80 -4.41
N PHE A 16 -4.16 -15.77 -5.72
CA PHE A 16 -4.46 -14.59 -6.54
C PHE A 16 -5.95 -14.26 -6.57
N HIS A 17 -6.81 -15.25 -6.82
CA HIS A 17 -8.25 -15.04 -6.97
C HIS A 17 -8.96 -14.77 -5.64
N HIS A 18 -8.61 -15.49 -4.57
CA HIS A 18 -9.35 -15.40 -3.31
C HIS A 18 -8.81 -14.34 -2.35
N VAL A 19 -7.55 -13.92 -2.53
CA VAL A 19 -6.89 -13.04 -1.56
C VAL A 19 -6.36 -11.78 -2.22
N PHE A 20 -5.44 -11.91 -3.17
CA PHE A 20 -4.72 -10.73 -3.68
C PHE A 20 -5.58 -9.82 -4.57
N LEU A 21 -6.36 -10.38 -5.49
CA LEU A 21 -7.25 -9.59 -6.36
C LEU A 21 -8.37 -8.90 -5.55
N PRO A 22 -9.06 -9.59 -4.61
CA PRO A 22 -9.98 -8.95 -3.68
C PRO A 22 -9.34 -7.81 -2.87
N TYR A 23 -8.10 -7.99 -2.42
CA TYR A 23 -7.40 -6.93 -1.69
C TYR A 23 -7.17 -5.68 -2.54
N VAL A 24 -6.56 -5.82 -3.73
CA VAL A 24 -6.27 -4.67 -4.58
C VAL A 24 -7.54 -3.98 -5.06
N SER A 25 -8.64 -4.73 -5.21
CA SER A 25 -9.97 -4.18 -5.55
C SER A 25 -10.77 -3.65 -4.36
N GLY A 26 -10.16 -3.56 -3.17
CA GLY A 26 -10.80 -2.96 -2.01
C GLY A 26 -11.97 -3.75 -1.42
N LYS A 27 -12.04 -5.07 -1.63
CA LYS A 27 -13.03 -5.92 -0.96
C LYS A 27 -12.80 -5.88 0.56
N PRO A 28 -13.87 -6.06 1.37
CA PRO A 28 -13.74 -6.01 2.83
C PRO A 28 -12.65 -6.94 3.35
N LEU A 29 -11.75 -6.43 4.20
CA LEU A 29 -10.62 -7.21 4.73
C LEU A 29 -11.08 -8.46 5.49
N LYS A 30 -12.25 -8.43 6.13
CA LYS A 30 -12.81 -9.60 6.82
C LYS A 30 -13.05 -10.79 5.87
N LEU A 31 -13.58 -10.53 4.68
CA LEU A 31 -13.77 -11.58 3.66
C LEU A 31 -12.42 -12.18 3.24
N ILE A 32 -11.41 -11.34 3.08
CA ILE A 32 -10.07 -11.75 2.65
C ILE A 32 -9.39 -12.59 3.75
N GLU A 33 -9.54 -12.18 5.01
CA GLU A 33 -9.03 -12.86 6.20
C GLU A 33 -9.57 -14.29 6.31
N GLU A 34 -10.89 -14.47 6.16
CA GLU A 34 -11.54 -15.79 6.14
C GLU A 34 -11.02 -16.67 5.00
N GLN A 35 -10.83 -16.10 3.80
CA GLN A 35 -10.30 -16.83 2.66
C GLN A 35 -8.83 -17.23 2.83
N CYS A 36 -8.03 -16.46 3.56
CA CYS A 36 -6.66 -16.83 3.88
C CYS A 36 -6.62 -18.11 4.72
N GLU A 37 -7.44 -18.20 5.77
CA GLU A 37 -7.48 -19.35 6.68
C GLU A 37 -7.89 -20.64 5.95
N VAL A 38 -8.93 -20.55 5.11
CA VAL A 38 -9.41 -21.68 4.29
C VAL A 38 -8.35 -22.11 3.28
N SER A 39 -7.78 -21.16 2.54
CA SER A 39 -6.78 -21.45 1.50
C SER A 39 -5.51 -22.07 2.07
N ILE A 40 -5.02 -21.57 3.22
CA ILE A 40 -3.84 -22.11 3.90
C ILE A 40 -4.09 -23.56 4.35
N SER A 41 -5.28 -23.84 4.91
CA SER A 41 -5.62 -25.19 5.36
C SER A 41 -5.58 -26.20 4.20
N GLN A 42 -6.15 -25.83 3.05
CA GLN A 42 -6.10 -26.64 1.82
C GLN A 42 -4.67 -26.87 1.30
N MET A 43 -3.82 -25.85 1.35
CA MET A 43 -2.41 -25.96 0.92
C MET A 43 -1.61 -26.92 1.79
N ILE A 44 -1.86 -26.89 3.11
CA ILE A 44 -1.21 -27.78 4.08
C ILE A 44 -1.62 -29.24 3.83
N GLU A 45 -2.91 -29.50 3.58
CA GLU A 45 -3.40 -30.85 3.25
C GLU A 45 -2.74 -31.41 1.98
N LEU A 46 -2.40 -30.54 1.03
CA LEU A 46 -1.71 -30.90 -0.21
C LEU A 46 -0.19 -31.06 -0.06
N LYS A 47 0.36 -30.88 1.16
CA LYS A 47 1.79 -30.98 1.51
C LYS A 47 2.67 -29.96 0.79
N GLU A 48 2.15 -28.77 0.56
CA GLU A 48 2.90 -27.66 -0.05
C GLU A 48 3.41 -26.71 1.04
N GLU A 49 4.61 -26.15 0.87
CA GLU A 49 5.27 -25.33 1.91
C GLU A 49 5.44 -23.87 1.50
N GLU A 50 5.66 -23.57 0.22
CA GLU A 50 6.02 -22.21 -0.24
C GLU A 50 4.81 -21.25 -0.28
N GLN A 51 3.73 -21.64 -0.96
CA GLN A 51 2.50 -20.86 -1.10
C GLN A 51 1.86 -20.54 0.25
N PRO A 52 1.65 -21.49 1.18
CA PRO A 52 1.06 -21.16 2.48
C PRO A 52 1.97 -20.26 3.30
N ALA A 53 3.30 -20.40 3.21
CA ALA A 53 4.22 -19.46 3.87
C ALA A 53 4.09 -18.03 3.32
N CYS A 54 4.02 -17.88 1.99
CA CYS A 54 3.83 -16.57 1.35
C CYS A 54 2.46 -15.97 1.70
N LEU A 55 1.40 -16.79 1.70
CA LEU A 55 0.05 -16.36 2.04
C LEU A 55 -0.07 -15.96 3.51
N ARG A 56 0.63 -16.64 4.43
CA ARG A 56 0.72 -16.24 5.85
C ARG A 56 1.29 -14.84 6.05
N CYS A 57 2.26 -14.41 5.23
CA CYS A 57 2.75 -13.02 5.28
C CYS A 57 1.63 -12.02 4.99
N PHE A 58 0.84 -12.30 3.97
CA PHE A 58 -0.24 -11.42 3.56
C PHE A 58 -1.43 -11.47 4.54
N TRP A 59 -1.76 -12.65 5.04
CA TRP A 59 -2.78 -12.80 6.07
C TRP A 59 -2.41 -12.01 7.33
N GLN A 60 -1.14 -12.08 7.76
CA GLN A 60 -0.68 -11.28 8.91
C GLN A 60 -0.76 -9.77 8.62
N LEU A 61 -0.46 -9.33 7.39
CA LEU A 61 -0.71 -7.94 6.98
C LEU A 61 -2.19 -7.57 7.14
N CYS A 62 -3.13 -8.38 6.63
CA CYS A 62 -4.56 -8.13 6.78
C CYS A 62 -4.96 -8.00 8.27
N LEU A 63 -4.49 -8.91 9.13
CA LEU A 63 -4.75 -8.85 10.57
C LEU A 63 -4.19 -7.59 11.24
N ASN A 64 -3.02 -7.12 10.80
CA ASN A 64 -2.47 -5.85 11.26
C ASN A 64 -3.33 -4.66 10.82
N LEU A 65 -3.72 -4.61 9.55
CA LEU A 65 -4.59 -3.53 9.02
C LEU A 65 -5.95 -3.50 9.71
N MET A 66 -6.51 -4.67 10.04
CA MET A 66 -7.78 -4.80 10.77
C MET A 66 -7.68 -4.43 12.26
N GLY A 67 -6.50 -4.18 12.81
CA GLY A 67 -6.32 -3.91 14.25
C GLY A 67 -6.42 -5.15 15.15
N VAL A 68 -6.46 -6.36 14.56
CA VAL A 68 -6.48 -7.63 15.33
C VAL A 68 -5.10 -7.93 15.92
N SER A 69 -4.03 -7.44 15.28
CA SER A 69 -2.67 -7.54 15.78
C SER A 69 -2.29 -6.28 16.56
N HIS A 70 -1.59 -6.45 17.68
CA HIS A 70 -0.96 -5.33 18.39
C HIS A 70 0.19 -4.67 17.60
N ASN A 71 0.68 -5.32 16.54
CA ASN A 71 1.73 -4.80 15.69
C ASN A 71 1.15 -4.14 14.44
N THR A 72 1.67 -2.97 14.07
CA THR A 72 1.30 -2.27 12.82
C THR A 72 2.10 -2.79 11.62
N VAL A 73 3.41 -2.58 11.61
CA VAL A 73 4.30 -2.92 10.49
C VAL A 73 5.04 -4.24 10.70
N LYS A 74 5.25 -4.65 11.95
CA LYS A 74 5.88 -5.93 12.27
C LYS A 74 4.90 -7.07 11.95
N LEU A 75 5.32 -8.02 11.11
CA LEU A 75 4.48 -9.17 10.76
C LEU A 75 4.63 -10.25 11.83
N LYS A 76 3.96 -10.03 12.96
CA LYS A 76 3.99 -10.91 14.12
C LYS A 76 2.59 -10.99 14.75
N GLY A 77 2.01 -12.18 14.78
CA GLY A 77 0.69 -12.44 15.32
C GLY A 77 0.20 -13.87 15.03
N LYS A 78 -1.13 -14.02 14.88
CA LYS A 78 -1.81 -15.31 14.63
C LYS A 78 -1.27 -16.06 13.42
N ALA A 79 -0.99 -15.35 12.32
CA ALA A 79 -0.73 -15.97 11.02
C ALA A 79 0.77 -16.19 10.73
N MET A 80 1.64 -15.30 11.22
CA MET A 80 3.09 -15.47 11.09
C MET A 80 3.85 -14.79 12.24
N ASP A 81 5.10 -15.23 12.46
CA ASP A 81 6.06 -14.57 13.35
C ASP A 81 7.37 -14.32 12.59
N GLU A 82 7.59 -13.08 12.15
CA GLU A 82 8.75 -12.70 11.32
C GLU A 82 10.12 -13.03 11.95
N GLU A 83 10.19 -13.24 13.26
CA GLU A 83 11.43 -13.60 13.97
C GLU A 83 11.77 -15.09 13.89
N LYS A 84 10.79 -15.94 13.55
CA LYS A 84 10.94 -17.40 13.50
C LYS A 84 11.00 -17.95 12.08
N VAL A 85 10.87 -17.10 11.07
CA VAL A 85 10.82 -17.52 9.67
C VAL A 85 12.22 -17.72 9.10
N VAL A 86 12.43 -18.90 8.50
CA VAL A 86 13.55 -19.14 7.60
C VAL A 86 13.15 -18.67 6.20
N PHE A 87 13.83 -17.65 5.69
CA PHE A 87 13.45 -17.00 4.44
C PHE A 87 13.98 -17.74 3.20
N THR A 88 13.07 -18.27 2.38
CA THR A 88 13.35 -18.54 0.97
C THR A 88 13.33 -17.24 0.16
N LYS A 89 13.84 -17.27 -1.08
CA LYS A 89 13.81 -16.09 -1.95
C LYS A 89 12.37 -15.60 -2.21
N ALA A 90 11.42 -16.50 -2.49
CA ALA A 90 10.03 -16.14 -2.75
C ALA A 90 9.32 -15.61 -1.49
N LEU A 91 9.60 -16.22 -0.33
CA LEU A 91 9.03 -15.78 0.93
C LEU A 91 9.55 -14.40 1.34
N HIS A 92 10.87 -14.17 1.22
CA HIS A 92 11.46 -12.86 1.49
C HIS A 92 10.87 -11.77 0.60
N ALA A 93 10.59 -12.10 -0.66
CA ALA A 93 9.93 -11.21 -1.61
C ALA A 93 8.54 -10.77 -1.10
N ASN A 94 7.69 -11.74 -0.75
CA ASN A 94 6.33 -11.48 -0.23
C ASN A 94 6.36 -10.75 1.12
N PHE A 95 7.31 -11.10 1.99
CA PHE A 95 7.52 -10.45 3.27
C PHE A 95 7.86 -8.96 3.11
N VAL A 96 8.83 -8.62 2.25
CA VAL A 96 9.20 -7.22 1.97
C VAL A 96 8.02 -6.46 1.35
N ALA A 97 7.25 -7.12 0.48
CA ALA A 97 6.06 -6.51 -0.13
C ALA A 97 5.00 -6.17 0.92
N ALA A 98 4.63 -7.14 1.77
CA ALA A 98 3.66 -6.94 2.85
C ALA A 98 4.10 -5.84 3.82
N LYS A 99 5.38 -5.81 4.23
CA LYS A 99 5.90 -4.75 5.10
C LYS A 99 5.91 -3.38 4.45
N THR A 100 6.20 -3.30 3.16
CA THR A 100 6.19 -2.02 2.43
C THR A 100 4.79 -1.45 2.33
N ILE A 101 3.79 -2.31 2.09
CA ILE A 101 2.38 -1.93 2.13
C ILE A 101 2.01 -1.41 3.52
N ALA A 102 2.30 -2.18 4.58
CA ALA A 102 2.04 -1.77 5.96
C ALA A 102 2.72 -0.43 6.29
N CYS A 103 3.98 -0.23 5.90
CA CYS A 103 4.72 1.01 6.15
C CYS A 103 3.98 2.21 5.57
N SER A 104 3.47 2.10 4.35
CA SER A 104 2.79 3.22 3.71
C SER A 104 1.42 3.54 4.32
N LEU A 105 0.67 2.52 4.74
CA LEU A 105 -0.68 2.68 5.31
C LEU A 105 -0.63 3.16 6.77
N PHE A 106 0.39 2.77 7.52
CA PHE A 106 0.63 3.24 8.89
C PHE A 106 1.59 4.44 8.97
N GLY A 107 1.88 5.09 7.84
CA GLY A 107 2.72 6.30 7.81
C GLY A 107 4.21 6.12 8.16
N GLU A 108 4.70 4.90 8.30
CA GLU A 108 6.10 4.52 8.56
C GLU A 108 6.96 4.60 7.29
N TYR A 109 6.89 5.73 6.59
CA TYR A 109 7.52 5.95 5.28
C TYR A 109 9.05 5.86 5.31
N GLU A 110 9.68 6.16 6.45
CA GLU A 110 11.14 6.04 6.61
C GLU A 110 11.58 4.58 6.56
N LEU A 111 10.87 3.71 7.26
CA LEU A 111 11.10 2.27 7.23
C LEU A 111 10.81 1.71 5.83
N GLY A 112 9.70 2.11 5.21
CA GLY A 112 9.37 1.73 3.83
C GLY A 112 10.45 2.12 2.81
N ALA A 113 10.99 3.35 2.94
CA ALA A 113 12.10 3.81 2.10
C ALA A 113 13.44 3.09 2.43
N HIS A 114 13.63 2.65 3.68
CA HIS A 114 14.83 1.90 4.06
C HIS A 114 14.83 0.49 3.46
N LEU A 115 13.67 -0.18 3.46
CA LEU A 115 13.49 -1.49 2.80
C LEU A 115 13.89 -1.41 1.31
N ASP A 116 13.64 -0.28 0.63
CA ASP A 116 14.11 -0.02 -0.74
C ASP A 116 15.65 0.21 -0.86
N ILE A 117 16.25 0.84 0.14
CA ILE A 117 17.66 1.28 0.06
C ILE A 117 18.65 0.16 0.36
N LYS A 118 18.26 -0.83 1.16
CA LYS A 118 19.12 -1.95 1.52
C LYS A 118 19.56 -2.71 0.26
N LYS A 119 20.88 -2.73 0.01
CA LYS A 119 21.50 -3.21 -1.25
C LYS A 119 21.16 -4.66 -1.60
N GLY A 120 20.72 -5.48 -0.65
CA GLY A 120 20.38 -6.90 -0.84
C GLY A 120 19.14 -7.17 -1.70
N ASP A 121 18.21 -6.21 -1.80
CA ASP A 121 16.91 -6.45 -2.45
C ASP A 121 16.89 -6.09 -3.95
N LYS A 122 18.01 -5.61 -4.51
CA LYS A 122 18.15 -5.27 -5.94
C LYS A 122 17.90 -6.44 -6.89
N GLN A 123 17.94 -7.68 -6.40
CA GLN A 123 17.73 -8.90 -7.20
C GLN A 123 16.35 -9.54 -7.03
N ILE A 124 15.49 -9.01 -6.16
CA ILE A 124 14.26 -9.73 -5.76
C ILE A 124 13.08 -9.35 -6.64
N PHE A 125 13.01 -8.10 -7.11
CA PHE A 125 11.89 -7.64 -7.93
C PHE A 125 12.34 -6.76 -9.10
N LYS A 126 12.02 -7.21 -10.32
CA LYS A 126 11.85 -6.33 -11.48
C LYS A 126 10.37 -5.94 -11.54
N PHE A 127 10.07 -4.68 -11.83
CA PHE A 127 8.69 -4.29 -12.12
C PHE A 127 8.20 -5.14 -13.29
N LYS A 128 7.15 -5.93 -13.06
CA LYS A 128 6.49 -6.74 -14.06
C LYS A 128 5.02 -6.34 -14.06
N GLY A 129 4.63 -5.46 -14.98
CA GLY A 129 3.27 -4.90 -15.08
C GLY A 129 2.13 -5.92 -15.28
N GLY A 130 2.42 -7.23 -15.31
CA GLY A 130 1.42 -8.30 -15.36
C GLY A 130 1.02 -8.87 -13.99
N ALA A 131 1.77 -8.61 -12.91
CA ALA A 131 1.46 -9.14 -11.58
C ALA A 131 0.86 -8.03 -10.69
N LEU A 132 -0.46 -8.08 -10.45
CA LEU A 132 -1.20 -7.07 -9.68
C LEU A 132 -0.61 -6.80 -8.28
N THR A 133 -0.19 -7.85 -7.58
CA THR A 133 0.49 -7.72 -6.27
C THR A 133 1.83 -7.00 -6.36
N GLY A 134 2.60 -7.29 -7.41
CA GLY A 134 3.83 -6.58 -7.72
C GLY A 134 3.55 -5.09 -7.98
N MET A 135 2.50 -4.78 -8.73
CA MET A 135 2.10 -3.40 -9.00
C MET A 135 1.62 -2.68 -7.74
N ALA A 136 0.93 -3.32 -6.79
CA ALA A 136 0.65 -2.66 -5.51
C ALA A 136 1.95 -2.39 -4.72
N PHE A 137 2.83 -3.39 -4.62
CA PHE A 137 4.09 -3.27 -3.89
C PHE A 137 4.98 -2.10 -4.38
N PHE A 138 5.23 -2.02 -5.69
CA PHE A 138 6.08 -0.97 -6.25
C PHE A 138 5.47 0.42 -6.07
N PHE A 139 4.14 0.52 -6.03
CA PHE A 139 3.43 1.78 -5.80
C PHE A 139 3.66 2.26 -4.37
N HIS A 140 3.41 1.41 -3.36
CA HIS A 140 3.65 1.75 -1.95
C HIS A 140 5.12 2.07 -1.66
N ARG A 141 6.04 1.42 -2.39
CA ARG A 141 7.48 1.76 -2.37
C ARG A 141 7.75 3.17 -2.91
N ALA A 142 7.22 3.51 -4.08
CA ALA A 142 7.37 4.85 -4.66
C ALA A 142 6.75 5.93 -3.76
N LEU A 143 5.59 5.64 -3.18
CA LEU A 143 4.91 6.54 -2.25
C LEU A 143 5.76 6.83 -1.01
N SER A 144 6.35 5.80 -0.39
CA SER A 144 7.24 5.97 0.77
C SER A 144 8.47 6.83 0.43
N LEU A 145 9.04 6.63 -0.77
CA LEU A 145 10.15 7.45 -1.25
C LEU A 145 9.73 8.91 -1.48
N TYR A 146 8.56 9.17 -2.05
CA TYR A 146 8.05 10.53 -2.24
C TYR A 146 7.75 11.23 -0.91
N ALA A 147 7.10 10.53 0.03
CA ALA A 147 6.87 11.04 1.39
C ALA A 147 8.19 11.41 2.09
N MET A 148 9.21 10.55 1.99
CA MET A 148 10.54 10.85 2.56
C MET A 148 11.28 11.97 1.82
N ALA A 149 11.06 12.14 0.51
CA ALA A 149 11.62 13.26 -0.24
C ALA A 149 11.01 14.60 0.20
N ARG A 150 9.73 14.62 0.62
CA ARG A 150 9.06 15.81 1.16
C ARG A 150 9.61 16.15 2.55
N LYS A 151 9.70 15.15 3.43
CA LYS A 151 10.15 15.32 4.83
C LYS A 151 11.65 15.61 4.96
N ASN A 152 12.51 14.93 4.18
CA ASN A 152 13.96 14.99 4.33
C ASN A 152 14.64 15.84 3.24
N LYS A 153 14.80 17.14 3.50
CA LYS A 153 15.44 18.08 2.56
C LYS A 153 16.87 17.69 2.19
N ARG A 154 17.66 17.16 3.14
CA ARG A 154 19.07 16.76 2.92
C ARG A 154 19.21 15.59 1.95
N LYS A 155 18.32 14.60 2.04
CA LYS A 155 18.34 13.39 1.18
C LYS A 155 17.30 13.43 0.06
N LYS A 156 16.59 14.57 -0.14
CA LYS A 156 15.51 14.75 -1.12
C LYS A 156 15.89 14.22 -2.50
N GLY A 157 17.04 14.63 -3.04
CA GLY A 157 17.49 14.20 -4.38
C GLY A 157 17.63 12.68 -4.53
N LYS A 158 18.15 11.99 -3.51
CA LYS A 158 18.31 10.53 -3.51
C LYS A 158 16.96 9.81 -3.53
N TYR A 159 16.03 10.23 -2.66
CA TYR A 159 14.69 9.62 -2.60
C TYR A 159 13.91 9.89 -3.88
N MET A 160 13.94 11.14 -4.35
CA MET A 160 13.24 11.59 -5.56
C MET A 160 13.74 10.88 -6.82
N ALA A 161 15.05 10.70 -6.99
CA ALA A 161 15.60 9.97 -8.14
C ALA A 161 15.11 8.51 -8.20
N ARG A 162 15.03 7.84 -7.03
CA ARG A 162 14.52 6.46 -6.94
C ARG A 162 13.01 6.39 -7.18
N ALA A 163 12.24 7.29 -6.58
CA ALA A 163 10.80 7.37 -6.78
C ALA A 163 10.45 7.61 -8.25
N ARG A 164 11.13 8.56 -8.91
CA ARG A 164 10.96 8.84 -10.35
C ARG A 164 11.27 7.64 -11.24
N ARG A 165 12.26 6.82 -10.88
CA ARG A 165 12.55 5.60 -11.63
C ARG A 165 11.37 4.63 -11.59
N ILE A 166 10.80 4.40 -10.41
CA ILE A 166 9.63 3.53 -10.26
C ILE A 166 8.42 4.13 -10.97
N HIS A 167 8.19 5.44 -10.78
CA HIS A 167 7.10 6.16 -11.43
C HIS A 167 7.18 6.04 -12.96
N LYS A 168 8.39 6.14 -13.55
CA LYS A 168 8.59 5.93 -14.98
C LYS A 168 8.14 4.55 -15.45
N GLU A 169 8.40 3.49 -14.68
CA GLU A 169 7.93 2.14 -15.04
C GLU A 169 6.39 2.06 -15.10
N TYR A 170 5.68 2.81 -14.24
CA TYR A 170 4.22 2.93 -14.32
C TYR A 170 3.77 3.72 -15.54
N THR A 171 4.38 4.88 -15.82
CA THR A 171 3.99 5.68 -16.99
C THR A 171 4.23 4.93 -18.29
N ASP A 172 5.40 4.28 -18.42
CA ASP A 172 5.76 3.46 -19.59
C ASP A 172 4.78 2.27 -19.74
N SER A 173 4.30 1.69 -18.62
CA SER A 173 3.28 0.63 -18.65
C SER A 173 1.88 1.16 -18.98
N LEU A 174 1.56 2.39 -18.64
CA LEU A 174 0.26 3.00 -18.93
C LEU A 174 0.17 3.38 -20.42
N GLU A 175 1.28 3.88 -21.00
CA GLU A 175 1.43 4.14 -22.44
C GLU A 175 1.24 2.86 -23.27
N LYS A 176 1.65 1.71 -22.72
CA LYS A 176 1.36 0.37 -23.27
C LYS A 176 -0.09 -0.09 -23.06
N LYS A 177 -0.99 0.84 -22.73
CA LYS A 177 -2.44 0.64 -22.55
C LYS A 177 -2.81 -0.35 -21.43
N ASN A 178 -2.09 -0.34 -20.32
CA ASN A 178 -2.53 -1.03 -19.09
C ASN A 178 -3.42 -0.09 -18.25
N PRO A 179 -4.76 -0.20 -18.29
CA PRO A 179 -5.63 0.69 -17.52
C PRO A 179 -5.59 0.40 -16.01
N ASN A 180 -5.14 -0.79 -15.59
CA ASN A 180 -5.18 -1.25 -14.19
C ASN A 180 -4.17 -0.56 -13.28
N ILE A 181 -3.40 0.41 -13.80
CA ILE A 181 -2.41 1.18 -13.05
C ILE A 181 -2.68 2.69 -13.09
N LEU A 182 -3.76 3.12 -13.74
CA LEU A 182 -4.06 4.53 -13.91
C LEU A 182 -4.19 5.24 -12.55
N HIS A 183 -4.82 4.60 -11.57
CA HIS A 183 -4.97 5.13 -10.22
C HIS A 183 -3.63 5.33 -9.52
N TYR A 184 -2.71 4.36 -9.62
CA TYR A 184 -1.34 4.51 -9.11
C TYR A 184 -0.60 5.68 -9.77
N VAL A 185 -0.66 5.78 -11.10
CA VAL A 185 -0.04 6.90 -11.84
C VAL A 185 -0.60 8.24 -11.40
N SER A 186 -1.92 8.35 -11.23
CA SER A 186 -2.56 9.59 -10.77
C SER A 186 -2.07 10.01 -9.37
N ILE A 187 -1.95 9.08 -8.42
CA ILE A 187 -1.43 9.38 -7.08
C ILE A 187 0.05 9.80 -7.14
N LEU A 188 0.87 9.07 -7.92
CA LEU A 188 2.30 9.38 -8.05
C LEU A 188 2.54 10.73 -8.76
N ASN A 189 1.68 11.13 -9.70
CA ASN A 189 1.70 12.46 -10.31
C ASN A 189 1.41 13.55 -9.28
N ALA A 190 0.43 13.35 -8.40
CA ALA A 190 0.12 14.31 -7.34
C ALA A 190 1.30 14.46 -6.36
N GLU A 191 1.91 13.36 -5.91
CA GLU A 191 3.09 13.38 -5.04
C GLU A 191 4.31 14.06 -5.72
N LEU A 192 4.52 13.82 -7.02
CA LEU A 192 5.57 14.48 -7.77
C LEU A 192 5.32 15.99 -7.87
N GLY A 193 4.09 16.40 -8.20
CA GLY A 193 3.67 17.80 -8.23
C GLY A 193 3.89 18.49 -6.89
N ALA A 194 3.54 17.82 -5.78
CA ALA A 194 3.77 18.28 -4.43
C ALA A 194 5.26 18.51 -4.09
N LEU A 195 6.18 17.79 -4.73
CA LEU A 195 7.63 17.97 -4.52
C LEU A 195 8.25 19.08 -5.37
N GLU A 196 7.58 19.42 -6.47
CA GLU A 196 8.08 20.32 -7.52
C GLU A 196 7.51 21.73 -7.47
N LYS A 197 6.79 22.09 -6.41
CA LYS A 197 6.08 23.37 -6.17
C LYS A 197 6.69 24.66 -6.71
N ARG A 198 8.03 24.80 -6.75
CA ARG A 198 8.67 25.96 -7.40
C ARG A 198 8.31 26.09 -8.89
N LYS A 199 7.84 25.00 -9.50
CA LYS A 199 7.45 24.84 -10.91
C LYS A 199 5.97 24.57 -11.09
N THR A 200 5.25 24.18 -10.04
CA THR A 200 3.85 23.76 -10.09
C THR A 200 3.03 24.59 -9.11
N ARG A 201 2.00 25.28 -9.61
CA ARG A 201 1.08 26.06 -8.77
C ARG A 201 0.33 25.14 -7.82
N GLU A 202 0.03 25.64 -6.63
CA GLU A 202 -0.70 24.91 -5.59
C GLU A 202 -2.02 24.33 -6.11
N GLU A 203 -2.84 25.16 -6.76
CA GLU A 203 -4.12 24.75 -7.38
C GLU A 203 -3.97 23.55 -8.31
N SER A 204 -2.86 23.49 -9.06
CA SER A 204 -2.58 22.36 -9.96
C SER A 204 -2.27 21.08 -9.18
N VAL A 205 -1.60 21.17 -8.03
CA VAL A 205 -1.35 20.02 -7.16
C VAL A 205 -2.63 19.56 -6.47
N CYS A 206 -3.45 20.48 -5.96
CA CYS A 206 -4.76 20.15 -5.41
C CYS A 206 -5.66 19.45 -6.44
N LYS A 207 -5.64 19.91 -7.70
CA LYS A 207 -6.34 19.24 -8.80
C LYS A 207 -5.82 17.82 -9.02
N LEU A 208 -4.50 17.62 -9.05
CA LEU A 208 -3.92 16.28 -9.23
C LEU A 208 -4.34 15.31 -8.12
N TYR A 209 -4.38 15.75 -6.86
CA TYR A 209 -4.88 14.92 -5.76
C TYR A 209 -6.37 14.61 -5.91
N ASN A 210 -7.21 15.61 -6.22
CA ASN A 210 -8.63 15.40 -6.46
C ASN A 210 -8.91 14.42 -7.61
N ASP A 211 -8.17 14.56 -8.72
CA ASP A 211 -8.24 13.63 -9.85
C ASP A 211 -7.84 12.21 -9.43
N ALA A 212 -6.76 12.06 -8.66
CA ALA A 212 -6.30 10.77 -8.14
C ALA A 212 -7.33 10.09 -7.22
N ILE A 213 -7.95 10.86 -6.33
CA ILE A 213 -9.02 10.38 -5.45
C ILE A 213 -10.22 9.91 -6.28
N ALA A 214 -10.65 10.72 -7.24
CA ALA A 214 -11.80 10.43 -8.09
C ALA A 214 -11.57 9.21 -8.99
N ILE A 215 -10.38 9.09 -9.60
CA ILE A 215 -9.99 7.94 -10.43
C ILE A 215 -9.98 6.66 -9.60
N SER A 216 -9.36 6.69 -8.41
CA SER A 216 -9.29 5.52 -7.53
C SER A 216 -10.67 5.09 -7.05
N ALA A 217 -11.51 6.05 -6.62
CA ALA A 217 -12.86 5.77 -6.14
C ALA A 217 -13.76 5.21 -7.25
N ARG A 218 -13.75 5.80 -8.46
CA ARG A 218 -14.53 5.28 -9.60
C ARG A 218 -14.07 3.90 -10.06
N GLY A 219 -12.79 3.60 -9.92
CA GLY A 219 -12.23 2.28 -10.24
C GLY A 219 -12.52 1.20 -9.18
N GLY A 220 -13.17 1.53 -8.06
CA GLY A 220 -13.40 0.61 -6.95
C GLY A 220 -12.17 0.36 -6.08
N TYR A 221 -11.06 1.08 -6.30
CA TYR A 221 -9.82 0.97 -5.53
C TYR A 221 -9.94 1.75 -4.22
N LEU A 222 -10.80 1.25 -3.32
CA LEU A 222 -11.12 1.90 -2.05
C LEU A 222 -9.89 2.23 -1.18
N PRO A 223 -8.89 1.34 -1.02
CA PRO A 223 -7.69 1.63 -0.22
C PRO A 223 -6.85 2.74 -0.85
N ASP A 224 -6.72 2.73 -2.18
CA ASP A 224 -5.93 3.72 -2.92
C ASP A 224 -6.59 5.09 -2.88
N ALA A 225 -7.93 5.16 -2.93
CA ALA A 225 -8.68 6.40 -2.74
C ALA A 225 -8.51 6.97 -1.33
N ALA A 226 -8.55 6.11 -0.30
CA ALA A 226 -8.32 6.50 1.10
C ALA A 226 -6.89 7.03 1.30
N LEU A 227 -5.91 6.32 0.75
CA LEU A 227 -4.51 6.72 0.80
C LEU A 227 -4.28 8.04 0.06
N ALA A 228 -4.86 8.23 -1.13
CA ALA A 228 -4.79 9.49 -1.85
C ALA A 228 -5.36 10.67 -1.02
N GLN A 229 -6.47 10.46 -0.30
CA GLN A 229 -7.03 11.47 0.60
C GLN A 229 -6.10 11.77 1.78
N GLU A 230 -5.53 10.76 2.42
CA GLU A 230 -4.57 10.95 3.51
C GLU A 230 -3.35 11.76 3.03
N ARG A 231 -2.80 11.40 1.87
CA ARG A 231 -1.66 12.08 1.26
C ARG A 231 -1.97 13.53 0.88
N PHE A 232 -3.19 13.78 0.41
CA PHE A 232 -3.64 15.14 0.12
C PHE A 232 -3.80 15.98 1.40
N ALA A 233 -4.40 15.42 2.44
CA ALA A 233 -4.48 16.08 3.74
C ALA A 233 -3.10 16.42 4.30
N ASP A 234 -2.14 15.49 4.21
CA ASP A 234 -0.76 15.73 4.61
C ASP A 234 -0.10 16.87 3.81
N PHE A 235 -0.41 16.99 2.52
CA PHE A 235 0.01 18.13 1.70
C PHE A 235 -0.62 19.45 2.13
N LEU A 236 -1.94 19.46 2.34
CA LEU A 236 -2.69 20.64 2.75
C LEU A 236 -2.20 21.17 4.10
N LEU A 237 -1.96 20.29 5.08
CA LEU A 237 -1.46 20.69 6.40
C LEU A 237 -0.04 21.22 6.37
N ASN A 238 0.89 20.45 5.81
CA ASN A 238 2.32 20.73 6.00
C ASN A 238 2.84 21.81 5.05
N GLU A 239 2.08 22.13 4.01
CA GLU A 239 2.63 22.93 2.93
C GLU A 239 1.72 24.03 2.39
N VAL A 240 0.41 23.90 2.55
CA VAL A 240 -0.55 24.95 2.20
C VAL A 240 -1.02 25.69 3.47
N GLY A 241 -1.16 24.96 4.59
CA GLY A 241 -1.74 25.47 5.83
C GLY A 241 -3.27 25.43 5.87
N ASN A 242 -3.93 24.77 4.90
CA ASN A 242 -5.39 24.68 4.84
C ASN A 242 -5.93 23.55 5.73
N THR A 243 -6.13 23.84 7.01
CA THR A 243 -6.56 22.84 8.01
C THR A 243 -8.00 22.38 7.80
N VAL A 244 -8.89 23.25 7.29
CA VAL A 244 -10.31 22.92 7.05
C VAL A 244 -10.45 21.88 5.94
N GLU A 245 -9.81 22.12 4.80
CA GLU A 245 -9.82 21.17 3.68
C GLU A 245 -9.06 19.89 4.05
N ALA A 246 -7.95 20.00 4.78
CA ALA A 246 -7.24 18.82 5.26
C ALA A 246 -8.12 17.93 6.14
N LYS A 247 -8.90 18.51 7.07
CA LYS A 247 -9.83 17.77 7.91
C LYS A 247 -10.84 16.98 7.09
N TYR A 248 -11.45 17.61 6.09
CA TYR A 248 -12.39 16.95 5.18
C TYR A 248 -11.76 15.72 4.49
N HIS A 249 -10.52 15.83 4.03
CA HIS A 249 -9.82 14.70 3.43
C HIS A 249 -9.43 13.62 4.45
N ILE A 250 -9.07 13.96 5.68
CA ILE A 250 -8.79 12.99 6.75
C ILE A 250 -10.06 12.20 7.09
N GLU A 251 -11.19 12.88 7.28
CA GLU A 251 -12.48 12.23 7.56
C GLU A 251 -12.91 11.31 6.40
N GLY A 252 -12.72 11.76 5.16
CA GLY A 252 -12.94 10.93 3.98
C GLY A 252 -12.06 9.67 3.95
N ALA A 253 -10.77 9.80 4.28
CA ALA A 253 -9.86 8.65 4.36
C ALA A 253 -10.29 7.67 5.45
N ILE A 254 -10.65 8.18 6.64
CA ILE A 254 -11.16 7.38 7.76
C ILE A 254 -12.40 6.59 7.35
N GLN A 255 -13.38 7.25 6.72
CA GLN A 255 -14.60 6.58 6.28
C GLN A 255 -14.30 5.44 5.30
N ARG A 256 -13.39 5.67 4.34
CA ARG A 256 -13.02 4.64 3.34
C ARG A 256 -12.25 3.48 3.97
N TYR A 257 -11.29 3.74 4.86
CA TYR A 257 -10.58 2.69 5.59
C TYR A 257 -11.52 1.90 6.51
N THR A 258 -12.49 2.57 7.15
CA THR A 258 -13.54 1.92 7.95
C THR A 258 -14.36 0.98 7.09
N ASN A 259 -14.85 1.44 5.93
CA ASN A 259 -15.62 0.62 4.99
C ASN A 259 -14.81 -0.57 4.43
N TRP A 260 -13.50 -0.40 4.28
CA TRP A 260 -12.61 -1.49 3.87
C TRP A 260 -12.32 -2.49 5.01
N GLY A 261 -12.57 -2.11 6.27
CA GLY A 261 -12.28 -2.91 7.45
C GLY A 261 -10.87 -2.74 8.00
N ALA A 262 -10.12 -1.72 7.57
CA ALA A 262 -8.77 -1.43 8.04
C ALA A 262 -8.78 -0.61 9.35
N ILE A 263 -9.39 -1.17 10.40
CA ILE A 263 -9.63 -0.46 11.66
C ILE A 263 -8.34 -0.05 12.37
N GLY A 264 -7.27 -0.86 12.30
CA GLY A 264 -5.98 -0.48 12.85
C GLY A 264 -5.40 0.78 12.19
N VAL A 265 -5.63 0.94 10.88
CA VAL A 265 -5.23 2.17 10.16
C VAL A 265 -6.09 3.35 10.57
N VAL A 266 -7.40 3.15 10.78
CA VAL A 266 -8.31 4.19 11.28
C VAL A 266 -7.87 4.72 12.64
N GLU A 267 -7.58 3.82 13.58
CA GLU A 267 -7.08 4.19 14.92
C GLU A 267 -5.75 4.95 14.82
N HIS A 268 -4.84 4.50 13.95
CA HIS A 268 -3.59 5.21 13.67
C HIS A 268 -3.85 6.64 13.17
N LEU A 269 -4.79 6.83 12.23
CA LEU A 269 -5.13 8.16 11.70
C LEU A 269 -5.78 9.06 12.75
N HIS A 270 -6.68 8.54 13.59
CA HIS A 270 -7.26 9.27 14.71
C HIS A 270 -6.17 9.79 15.65
N ASN A 271 -5.21 8.95 16.00
CA ASN A 271 -4.09 9.35 16.86
C ASN A 271 -3.18 10.37 16.17
N LYS A 272 -2.83 10.13 14.90
CA LYS A 272 -1.95 11.01 14.11
C LYS A 272 -2.53 12.41 13.90
N TYR A 273 -3.83 12.51 13.67
CA TYR A 273 -4.51 13.76 13.32
C TYR A 273 -5.47 14.26 14.41
N GLN A 274 -5.31 13.80 15.66
CA GLN A 274 -6.20 14.12 16.79
C GLN A 274 -6.44 15.63 16.92
N CYS A 275 -5.40 16.45 16.84
CA CYS A 275 -5.50 17.90 16.95
C CYS A 275 -6.36 18.53 15.84
N VAL A 276 -6.27 18.01 14.61
CA VAL A 276 -7.04 18.50 13.45
C VAL A 276 -8.49 18.07 13.55
N LEU A 277 -8.74 16.84 13.98
CA LEU A 277 -10.10 16.27 14.05
C LEU A 277 -10.93 16.89 15.18
N VAL A 278 -10.34 17.08 16.37
CA VAL A 278 -11.02 17.62 17.55
C VAL A 278 -11.14 19.16 17.50
N GLY A 279 -10.20 19.84 16.82
CA GLY A 279 -10.03 21.30 16.83
C GLY A 279 -11.10 22.14 16.12
N SER A 280 -12.19 21.57 15.59
CA SER A 280 -13.25 22.34 14.90
C SER A 280 -14.52 22.57 15.72
N SER A 281 -14.55 22.18 17.00
CA SER A 281 -15.73 22.33 17.87
C SER A 281 -15.70 23.60 18.73
N LYS A 282 -14.95 24.64 18.33
CA LYS A 282 -14.98 25.94 19.00
C LYS A 282 -15.17 27.05 17.97
N ASN A 283 -16.43 27.28 17.62
CA ASN A 283 -16.96 28.60 17.27
C ASN A 283 -18.06 28.93 18.28
#